data_AF-A0A540VNJ4-F1
#
_entry.id   AF-A0A540VNJ4-F1
#
_cell.length_a   1.000
_cell.length_b   1.000
_cell.length_c   1.000
_cell.angle_alpha   90.00
_cell.angle_beta   90.00
_cell.angle_gamma   90.00
#
_symmetry.space_group_name_H-M   'P 1'
#
loop_
_entity.id
_entity.type
_entity.pdbx_description
1 polymer ?
#
loop_
_entity_poly.entity_id
_entity_poly.type
_entity_poly.pdbx_seq_one_letter_code
_entity_poly.pdbx_strand_id
1 'polypeptide(L)'
;MPSDGPTEDPPTGSSQTITLEEGWNLVGTSIIPEQPALEDILGDAADAITLVKDVDGNLFFPELGLNDIGSWDVGQAYYVLAHTASSFTINGDPVDPTTPVAVEPGWNLVPYHGTGSVPMAEAFSGGDETVVMARATGEAVYYPAEAVATLSHAEPGRGYLVYVTESGLLTMGGTP
;
A
#
# COMPACT_ATOMS: atom_id res chain seq x y z
N MET A 1 -22.22 -41.02 23.65
CA MET A 1 -22.04 -40.23 22.41
C MET A 1 -21.52 -38.87 22.87
N PRO A 2 -20.22 -38.56 22.73
CA PRO A 2 -19.75 -37.23 23.08
C PRO A 2 -20.18 -36.27 21.97
N SER A 3 -20.66 -35.11 22.41
CA SER A 3 -21.14 -34.00 21.60
C SER A 3 -19.96 -33.29 20.96
N ASP A 4 -19.89 -33.30 19.62
CA ASP A 4 -19.03 -32.39 18.87
C ASP A 4 -19.72 -31.02 18.88
N GLY A 5 -19.20 -30.08 19.66
CA GLY A 5 -19.52 -28.67 19.48
C GLY A 5 -18.97 -28.19 18.13
N PRO A 6 -19.49 -27.12 17.54
CA PRO A 6 -18.83 -26.53 16.39
C PRO A 6 -17.47 -26.04 16.86
N THR A 7 -16.40 -26.64 16.36
CA THR A 7 -15.06 -26.05 16.39
C THR A 7 -15.17 -24.75 15.59
N GLU A 8 -15.28 -23.62 16.29
CA GLU A 8 -14.98 -22.34 15.66
C GLU A 8 -13.50 -22.43 15.26
N ASP A 9 -13.24 -22.57 13.95
CA ASP A 9 -11.89 -22.39 13.42
C ASP A 9 -11.35 -21.05 13.93
N PRO A 10 -10.09 -20.97 14.40
CA PRO A 10 -9.51 -19.67 14.72
C PRO A 10 -9.62 -18.78 13.47
N PRO A 11 -9.88 -17.47 13.61
CA PRO A 11 -9.92 -16.59 12.46
C PRO A 11 -8.62 -16.77 11.68
N THR A 12 -8.73 -17.34 10.48
CA THR A 12 -7.60 -17.60 9.59
C THR A 12 -7.26 -16.33 8.81
N GLY A 13 -7.51 -15.17 9.41
CA GLY A 13 -7.22 -13.85 8.85
C GLY A 13 -5.93 -13.31 9.42
N SER A 14 -5.09 -12.77 8.55
CA SER A 14 -3.98 -11.90 8.93
C SER A 14 -4.48 -10.48 9.14
N SER A 15 -3.69 -9.64 9.80
CA SER A 15 -4.01 -8.22 9.93
C SER A 15 -2.77 -7.36 9.80
N GLN A 16 -2.96 -6.12 9.36
CA GLN A 16 -1.92 -5.13 9.21
C GLN A 16 -2.42 -3.78 9.72
N THR A 17 -1.67 -3.20 10.66
CA THR A 17 -1.90 -1.84 11.12
C THR A 17 -1.11 -0.87 10.27
N ILE A 18 -1.81 0.10 9.69
CA ILE A 18 -1.23 1.23 8.98
C ILE A 18 -1.20 2.42 9.94
N THR A 19 -0.03 3.04 10.07
CA THR A 19 0.14 4.28 10.83
C THR A 19 0.22 5.45 9.85
N LEU A 20 -0.52 6.51 10.16
CA LEU A 20 -0.55 7.77 9.41
C LEU A 20 0.13 8.86 10.24
N GLU A 21 1.03 9.60 9.60
CA GLU A 21 1.57 10.84 10.13
C GLU A 21 0.68 12.01 9.70
N GLU A 22 0.71 13.12 10.45
CA GLU A 22 0.08 14.36 10.00
C GLU A 22 0.73 14.82 8.69
N GLY A 23 -0.10 15.17 7.70
CA GLY A 23 0.33 15.50 6.35
C GLY A 23 0.14 14.34 5.37
N TRP A 24 0.96 14.34 4.31
CA TRP A 24 0.84 13.37 3.22
C TRP A 24 1.55 12.06 3.55
N ASN A 25 0.82 10.97 3.35
CA ASN A 25 1.25 9.60 3.47
C ASN A 25 1.06 8.89 2.12
N LEU A 26 1.94 7.94 1.80
CA LEU A 26 1.75 7.00 0.71
C LEU A 26 1.53 5.63 1.32
N VAL A 27 0.33 5.09 1.14
CA VAL A 27 -0.14 3.90 1.85
C VAL A 27 -0.39 2.77 0.87
N GLY A 28 0.10 1.59 1.22
CA GLY A 28 -0.17 0.32 0.54
C GLY A 28 -0.37 -0.77 1.60
N THR A 29 -0.99 -1.88 1.23
CA THR A 29 -1.26 -2.99 2.15
C THR A 29 -0.81 -4.31 1.55
N SER A 30 -0.31 -5.21 2.40
CA SER A 30 -0.04 -6.61 2.07
C SER A 30 -1.17 -7.52 2.53
N ILE A 31 -2.37 -6.96 2.78
CA ILE A 31 -3.58 -7.68 3.20
C ILE A 31 -4.69 -7.40 2.19
N ILE A 32 -5.28 -8.45 1.64
CA ILE A 32 -6.52 -8.41 0.87
C ILE A 32 -7.66 -8.21 1.88
N PRO A 33 -8.33 -7.04 1.92
CA PRO A 33 -9.32 -6.75 2.94
C PRO A 33 -10.56 -7.63 2.80
N GLU A 34 -11.07 -8.16 3.91
CA GLU A 34 -12.38 -8.87 3.94
C GLU A 34 -13.53 -7.93 3.56
N GLN A 35 -13.42 -6.66 3.99
CA GLN A 35 -14.35 -5.59 3.68
C GLN A 35 -13.57 -4.51 2.91
N PRO A 36 -13.58 -4.56 1.56
CA PRO A 36 -12.71 -3.71 0.76
C PRO A 36 -13.24 -2.28 0.61
N ALA A 37 -14.47 -1.96 1.04
CA ALA A 37 -14.95 -0.59 0.96
C ALA A 37 -14.05 0.34 1.78
N LEU A 38 -13.69 1.48 1.19
CA LEU A 38 -12.71 2.39 1.79
C LEU A 38 -13.18 2.93 3.15
N GLU A 39 -14.48 3.16 3.29
CA GLU A 39 -15.12 3.59 4.54
C GLU A 39 -14.98 2.53 5.65
N ASP A 40 -15.10 1.24 5.31
CA ASP A 40 -14.95 0.14 6.27
C ASP A 40 -13.47 -0.03 6.69
N ILE A 41 -12.54 0.17 5.75
CA ILE A 41 -11.09 0.08 6.00
C ILE A 41 -10.61 1.19 6.91
N LEU A 42 -11.02 2.43 6.62
CA LEU A 42 -10.59 3.59 7.39
C LEU A 42 -11.31 3.64 8.74
N GLY A 43 -12.58 3.26 8.79
CA GLY A 43 -13.38 3.26 10.02
C GLY A 43 -13.26 4.58 10.77
N ASP A 44 -12.98 4.50 12.08
CA ASP A 44 -12.80 5.67 12.95
C ASP A 44 -11.61 6.56 12.54
N ALA A 45 -10.62 6.04 11.80
CA ALA A 45 -9.50 6.84 11.31
C ALA A 45 -9.90 7.81 10.19
N ALA A 46 -11.07 7.63 9.56
CA ALA A 46 -11.60 8.58 8.59
C ALA A 46 -11.76 9.99 9.17
N ASP A 47 -12.05 10.11 10.48
CA ASP A 47 -12.15 11.39 11.19
C ASP A 47 -10.82 12.15 11.23
N ALA A 48 -9.68 11.47 11.05
CA ALA A 48 -8.35 12.08 11.00
C ALA A 48 -7.87 12.38 9.58
N ILE A 49 -8.64 11.99 8.56
CA ILE A 49 -8.26 12.05 7.15
C ILE A 49 -9.00 13.20 6.46
N THR A 50 -8.24 14.04 5.77
CA THR A 50 -8.79 15.10 4.94
C THR A 50 -9.11 14.59 3.53
N LEU A 51 -8.19 13.81 2.94
CA LEU A 51 -8.31 13.40 1.55
C LEU A 51 -7.57 12.08 1.30
N VAL A 52 -8.18 11.16 0.56
CA VAL A 52 -7.49 10.04 -0.09
C VAL A 52 -7.59 10.21 -1.60
N LYS A 53 -6.52 9.89 -2.31
CA LYS A 53 -6.44 9.96 -3.77
C LYS A 53 -5.74 8.72 -4.33
N ASP A 54 -6.33 8.15 -5.36
CA ASP A 54 -5.77 7.02 -6.12
C ASP A 54 -4.93 7.48 -7.34
N VAL A 55 -4.47 6.53 -8.16
CA VAL A 55 -3.63 6.83 -9.33
C VAL A 55 -4.42 7.51 -10.47
N ASP A 56 -5.69 7.18 -10.63
CA ASP A 56 -6.59 7.72 -11.66
C ASP A 56 -7.13 9.11 -11.32
N GLY A 57 -6.92 9.55 -10.08
CA GLY A 57 -7.33 10.84 -9.56
C GLY A 57 -8.73 10.84 -8.95
N ASN A 58 -9.32 9.67 -8.71
CA ASN A 58 -10.53 9.55 -7.90
C ASN A 58 -10.21 9.92 -6.45
N LEU A 59 -11.19 10.49 -5.78
CA LEU A 59 -11.03 11.09 -4.47
C LEU A 59 -11.98 10.45 -3.46
N PHE A 60 -11.49 10.32 -2.23
CA PHE A 60 -12.34 10.14 -1.06
C PHE A 60 -12.12 11.32 -0.11
N PHE A 61 -13.19 12.05 0.18
CA PHE A 61 -13.20 13.25 1.01
C PHE A 61 -14.34 13.14 2.04
N PRO A 62 -14.05 12.66 3.25
CA PRO A 62 -15.06 12.40 4.29
C PRO A 62 -15.96 13.60 4.60
N GLU A 63 -15.36 14.79 4.77
CA GLU A 63 -16.08 16.01 5.15
C GLU A 63 -17.11 16.45 4.08
N LEU A 64 -16.86 16.09 2.81
CA LEU A 64 -17.75 16.38 1.70
C LEU A 64 -18.69 15.21 1.35
N GLY A 65 -18.56 14.07 2.02
CA GLY A 65 -19.26 12.84 1.69
C GLY A 65 -18.96 12.32 0.27
N LEU A 66 -17.76 12.60 -0.25
CA LEU A 66 -17.31 12.17 -1.57
C LEU A 66 -16.53 10.86 -1.46
N ASN A 67 -16.90 9.86 -2.25
CA ASN A 67 -16.20 8.58 -2.34
C ASN A 67 -16.23 8.04 -3.77
N ASP A 68 -15.38 8.61 -4.63
CA ASP A 68 -15.25 8.18 -6.03
C ASP A 68 -14.32 6.97 -6.18
N ILE A 69 -13.51 6.65 -5.15
CA ILE A 69 -12.63 5.48 -5.10
C ILE A 69 -13.47 4.20 -4.86
N GLY A 70 -14.42 4.26 -3.94
CA GLY A 70 -15.27 3.14 -3.56
C GLY A 70 -14.53 2.11 -2.70
N SER A 71 -13.83 1.19 -3.34
CA SER A 71 -13.14 0.07 -2.68
C SER A 71 -11.62 0.18 -2.79
N TRP A 72 -10.93 -0.21 -1.73
CA TRP A 72 -9.49 -0.41 -1.73
C TRP A 72 -9.10 -1.59 -2.62
N ASP A 73 -8.34 -1.28 -3.64
CA ASP A 73 -7.60 -2.23 -4.46
C ASP A 73 -6.18 -2.44 -3.90
N VAL A 74 -5.85 -3.70 -3.60
CA VAL A 74 -4.55 -4.14 -3.08
C VAL A 74 -3.42 -4.08 -4.13
N GLY A 75 -3.78 -3.96 -5.41
CA GLY A 75 -2.87 -3.78 -6.54
C GLY A 75 -2.37 -2.34 -6.71
N GLN A 76 -2.80 -1.38 -5.89
CA GLN A 76 -2.32 -0.01 -5.94
C GLN A 76 -2.05 0.57 -4.54
N ALA A 77 -1.27 1.66 -4.52
CA ALA A 77 -1.11 2.49 -3.35
C ALA A 77 -1.98 3.76 -3.44
N TYR A 78 -2.13 4.45 -2.31
CA TYR A 78 -2.96 5.64 -2.18
C TYR A 78 -2.18 6.78 -1.55
N TYR A 79 -2.44 8.00 -2.01
CA TYR A 79 -2.09 9.20 -1.27
C TYR A 79 -3.13 9.44 -0.19
N VAL A 80 -2.71 9.56 1.06
CA VAL A 80 -3.57 9.86 2.21
C VAL A 80 -3.08 11.13 2.88
N LEU A 81 -3.88 12.18 2.87
CA LEU A 81 -3.64 13.41 3.63
C LEU A 81 -4.39 13.33 4.95
N ALA A 82 -3.65 13.22 6.04
CA ALA A 82 -4.19 13.26 7.40
C ALA A 82 -3.94 14.64 8.04
N HIS A 83 -4.89 15.14 8.82
CA HIS A 83 -4.73 16.41 9.57
C HIS A 83 -4.35 16.18 11.04
N THR A 84 -4.31 14.93 11.47
CA THR A 84 -3.70 14.49 12.73
C THR A 84 -3.12 13.10 12.53
N ALA A 85 -2.06 12.75 13.27
CA ALA A 85 -1.56 11.39 13.28
C ALA A 85 -2.66 10.41 13.75
N SER A 86 -2.75 9.26 13.09
CA SER A 86 -3.77 8.24 13.36
C SER A 86 -3.29 6.87 12.88
N SER A 87 -4.12 5.85 13.06
CA SER A 87 -3.83 4.50 12.55
C SER A 87 -5.13 3.75 12.32
N PHE A 88 -5.12 2.82 11.37
CA PHE A 88 -6.22 1.90 11.12
C PHE A 88 -5.67 0.48 10.88
N THR A 89 -6.51 -0.53 11.09
CA THR A 89 -6.12 -1.93 10.94
C THR A 89 -6.97 -2.60 9.88
N ILE A 90 -6.30 -3.19 8.90
CA ILE A 90 -6.90 -3.98 7.84
C ILE A 90 -6.84 -5.45 8.26
N ASN A 91 -7.97 -6.16 8.17
CA ASN A 91 -8.05 -7.60 8.42
C ASN A 91 -8.41 -8.34 7.11
N GLY A 92 -7.79 -9.50 6.90
CA GLY A 92 -8.10 -10.39 5.79
C GLY A 92 -6.94 -11.29 5.39
N ASP A 93 -6.86 -11.64 4.13
CA ASP A 93 -5.89 -12.62 3.65
C ASP A 93 -4.54 -11.96 3.31
N PRO A 94 -3.40 -12.58 3.66
CA PRO A 94 -2.10 -12.06 3.26
C PRO A 94 -1.92 -12.13 1.73
N VAL A 95 -1.36 -11.08 1.17
CA VAL A 95 -0.90 -11.01 -0.22
C VAL A 95 0.45 -11.71 -0.31
N ASP A 96 0.67 -12.51 -1.36
CA ASP A 96 2.00 -13.04 -1.66
C ASP A 96 2.93 -11.86 -1.98
N PRO A 97 4.07 -11.67 -1.27
CA PRO A 97 5.00 -10.56 -1.54
C PRO A 97 5.52 -10.51 -2.97
N THR A 98 5.44 -11.62 -3.70
CA THR A 98 5.83 -11.71 -5.11
C THR A 98 4.72 -11.32 -6.09
N THR A 99 3.53 -10.97 -5.59
CA THR A 99 2.37 -10.56 -6.40
C THR A 99 2.75 -9.37 -7.28
N PRO A 100 2.64 -9.49 -8.62
CA PRO A 100 2.97 -8.39 -9.51
C PRO A 100 1.86 -7.33 -9.53
N VAL A 101 2.28 -6.08 -9.66
CA VAL A 101 1.43 -4.90 -9.86
C VAL A 101 1.59 -4.42 -11.30
N ALA A 102 0.47 -4.17 -11.98
CA ALA A 102 0.49 -3.59 -13.32
C ALA A 102 0.95 -2.13 -13.26
N VAL A 103 1.87 -1.76 -14.14
CA VAL A 103 2.39 -0.40 -14.25
C VAL A 103 2.32 0.09 -15.70
N GLU A 104 2.12 1.38 -15.87
CA GLU A 104 2.07 2.08 -17.16
C GLU A 104 3.19 3.12 -17.27
N PRO A 105 3.62 3.51 -18.48
CA PRO A 105 4.65 4.54 -18.64
C PRO A 105 4.31 5.83 -17.89
N GLY A 106 5.24 6.31 -17.08
CA GLY A 106 5.05 7.45 -16.20
C GLY A 106 5.04 7.06 -14.73
N TRP A 107 4.34 7.86 -13.92
CA TRP A 107 4.28 7.69 -12.47
C TRP A 107 3.12 6.77 -12.06
N ASN A 108 3.44 5.76 -11.25
CA ASN A 108 2.52 4.76 -10.75
C ASN A 108 2.55 4.74 -9.22
N LEU A 109 1.41 4.45 -8.59
CA LEU A 109 1.31 4.23 -7.15
C LEU A 109 1.42 2.73 -6.86
N VAL A 110 2.59 2.31 -6.37
CA VAL A 110 2.91 0.90 -6.17
C VAL A 110 2.91 0.57 -4.68
N PRO A 111 2.09 -0.40 -4.22
CA PRO A 111 2.08 -0.85 -2.84
C PRO A 111 3.27 -1.78 -2.56
N TYR A 112 3.83 -1.73 -1.35
CA TYR A 112 4.80 -2.72 -0.89
C TYR A 112 4.07 -3.91 -0.26
N HIS A 113 4.25 -5.11 -0.82
CA HIS A 113 3.60 -6.33 -0.33
C HIS A 113 4.47 -7.13 0.66
N GLY A 114 5.70 -6.69 0.93
CA GLY A 114 6.57 -7.36 1.89
C GLY A 114 6.17 -7.12 3.34
N THR A 115 6.47 -8.09 4.19
CA THR A 115 6.12 -8.09 5.63
C THR A 115 7.22 -7.54 6.53
N GLY A 116 8.43 -7.33 6.00
CA GLY A 116 9.58 -6.78 6.71
C GLY A 116 10.13 -5.53 6.03
N SER A 117 10.98 -4.77 6.72
CA SER A 117 11.73 -3.69 6.07
C SER A 117 12.92 -4.25 5.30
N VAL A 118 13.02 -3.94 4.01
CA VAL A 118 14.11 -4.38 3.14
C VAL A 118 14.72 -3.20 2.39
N PRO A 119 16.00 -3.26 1.98
CA PRO A 119 16.59 -2.23 1.12
C PRO A 119 15.80 -2.04 -0.18
N MET A 120 15.69 -0.80 -0.68
CA MET A 120 14.95 -0.52 -1.93
C MET A 120 15.45 -1.35 -3.13
N ALA A 121 16.76 -1.61 -3.21
CA ALA A 121 17.33 -2.47 -4.25
C ALA A 121 16.87 -3.93 -4.14
N GLU A 122 16.62 -4.42 -2.93
CA GLU A 122 16.07 -5.76 -2.71
C GLU A 122 14.55 -5.77 -2.96
N ALA A 123 13.85 -4.69 -2.58
CA ALA A 123 12.42 -4.57 -2.83
C ALA A 123 12.08 -4.71 -4.32
N PHE A 124 12.93 -4.19 -5.21
CA PHE A 124 12.74 -4.21 -6.67
C PHE A 124 13.45 -5.36 -7.41
N SER A 125 14.10 -6.30 -6.71
CA SER A 125 14.98 -7.30 -7.33
C SER A 125 14.29 -8.27 -8.31
N GLY A 126 12.96 -8.22 -8.42
CA GLY A 126 12.15 -8.95 -9.41
C GLY A 126 11.81 -8.16 -10.70
N GLY A 127 12.17 -6.88 -10.80
CA GLY A 127 11.72 -5.97 -11.88
C GLY A 127 12.67 -4.82 -12.25
N ASP A 128 13.94 -4.89 -11.84
CA ASP A 128 14.94 -3.80 -11.94
C ASP A 128 15.08 -3.14 -13.32
N GLU A 129 14.79 -3.85 -14.42
CA GLU A 129 14.92 -3.28 -15.77
C GLU A 129 13.85 -2.22 -16.09
N THR A 130 12.75 -2.18 -15.35
CA THR A 130 11.60 -1.29 -15.61
C THR A 130 11.56 -0.04 -14.73
N VAL A 131 12.24 -0.07 -13.56
CA VAL A 131 12.19 1.01 -12.57
C VAL A 131 13.25 2.06 -12.87
N VAL A 132 12.81 3.28 -13.16
CA VAL A 132 13.72 4.42 -13.32
C VAL A 132 13.94 5.12 -12.00
N MET A 133 12.87 5.35 -11.22
CA MET A 133 12.94 6.13 -10.00
C MET A 133 11.79 5.78 -9.06
N ALA A 134 12.02 5.75 -7.75
CA ALA A 134 10.97 5.62 -6.74
C ALA A 134 11.10 6.70 -5.66
N ARG A 135 9.96 7.15 -5.11
CA ARG A 135 9.91 8.12 -4.02
C ARG A 135 8.83 7.77 -2.98
N ALA A 136 9.10 8.15 -1.73
CA ALA A 136 8.12 8.18 -0.66
C ALA A 136 7.44 9.57 -0.62
N THR A 137 6.75 9.89 0.48
CA THR A 137 6.31 11.26 0.73
C THR A 137 7.51 12.13 1.13
N GLY A 138 7.80 13.18 0.37
CA GLY A 138 8.94 14.07 0.58
C GLY A 138 10.01 14.01 -0.51
N GLU A 139 11.26 14.31 -0.13
CA GLU A 139 12.40 14.46 -1.06
C GLU A 139 13.27 13.19 -1.19
N ALA A 140 12.97 12.14 -0.42
CA ALA A 140 13.72 10.88 -0.48
C ALA A 140 13.45 10.16 -1.80
N VAL A 141 14.53 9.77 -2.49
CA VAL A 141 14.50 9.18 -3.83
C VAL A 141 15.42 7.97 -3.90
N TYR A 142 14.94 6.95 -4.61
CA TYR A 142 15.74 5.84 -5.10
C TYR A 142 15.83 5.98 -6.64
N TYR A 143 17.03 6.19 -7.16
CA TYR A 143 17.33 6.31 -8.59
C TYR A 143 18.58 5.47 -8.90
N PRO A 144 18.42 4.20 -9.32
CA PRO A 144 19.52 3.26 -9.47
C PRO A 144 20.53 3.66 -10.56
N ALA A 145 20.07 4.22 -11.68
CA ALA A 145 20.94 4.58 -12.80
C ALA A 145 21.97 5.67 -12.44
N GLU A 146 21.63 6.56 -11.50
CA GLU A 146 22.51 7.62 -10.99
C GLU A 146 23.15 7.26 -9.64
N ALA A 147 22.99 6.02 -9.18
CA ALA A 147 23.45 5.54 -7.87
C ALA A 147 22.98 6.40 -6.68
N VAL A 148 21.75 6.94 -6.75
CA VAL A 148 21.13 7.70 -5.67
C VAL A 148 20.16 6.80 -4.89
N ALA A 149 20.34 6.69 -3.58
CA ALA A 149 19.48 5.88 -2.71
C ALA A 149 19.23 6.58 -1.36
N THR A 150 18.72 7.83 -1.41
CA THR A 150 18.32 8.55 -0.19
C THR A 150 17.03 7.97 0.41
N LEU A 151 16.16 7.42 -0.44
CA LEU A 151 15.16 6.44 -0.03
C LEU A 151 15.83 5.07 0.03
N SER A 152 16.12 4.62 1.25
CA SER A 152 16.97 3.44 1.47
C SER A 152 16.22 2.13 1.64
N HIS A 153 15.02 2.16 2.22
CA HIS A 153 14.25 0.97 2.56
C HIS A 153 12.80 1.07 2.09
N ALA A 154 12.26 -0.08 1.70
CA ALA A 154 10.83 -0.31 1.63
C ALA A 154 10.35 -0.80 3.01
N GLU A 155 9.25 -0.24 3.50
CA GLU A 155 8.63 -0.59 4.79
C GLU A 155 7.19 -1.11 4.60
N PRO A 156 6.76 -2.11 5.40
CA PRO A 156 5.39 -2.60 5.41
C PRO A 156 4.39 -1.47 5.67
N GLY A 157 3.26 -1.50 4.96
CA GLY A 157 2.18 -0.53 5.11
C GLY A 157 2.37 0.75 4.29
N ARG A 158 3.48 0.82 3.53
CA ARG A 158 3.77 1.95 2.65
C ARG A 158 3.50 1.64 1.19
N GLY A 159 3.15 2.69 0.47
CA GLY A 159 3.21 2.75 -0.98
C GLY A 159 4.35 3.64 -1.43
N TYR A 160 4.68 3.57 -2.72
CA TYR A 160 5.74 4.34 -3.34
C TYR A 160 5.27 4.87 -4.68
N LEU A 161 5.68 6.08 -5.01
CA LEU A 161 5.48 6.58 -6.37
C LEU A 161 6.68 6.15 -7.22
N VAL A 162 6.41 5.32 -8.22
CA VAL A 162 7.42 4.70 -9.07
C VAL A 162 7.27 5.19 -10.50
N TYR A 163 8.38 5.66 -11.08
CA TYR A 163 8.44 6.04 -12.49
C TYR A 163 8.98 4.87 -13.32
N VAL A 164 8.22 4.47 -14.33
CA VAL A 164 8.63 3.46 -15.32
C VAL A 164 8.52 4.04 -16.74
N THR A 165 9.25 3.46 -17.68
CA THR A 165 9.28 3.94 -19.09
C THR A 165 8.45 3.08 -20.05
N GLU A 166 8.09 1.88 -19.62
CA GLU A 166 7.30 0.92 -20.38
C GLU A 166 6.21 0.33 -19.48
N SER A 167 5.10 -0.10 -20.06
CA SER A 167 4.11 -0.85 -19.29
C SER A 167 4.61 -2.25 -18.99
N GLY A 168 4.17 -2.80 -17.85
CA GLY A 168 4.65 -4.10 -17.42
C GLY A 168 4.07 -4.56 -16.09
N LEU A 169 4.70 -5.58 -15.54
CA LEU A 169 4.39 -6.13 -14.23
C LEU A 169 5.60 -5.88 -13.32
N LEU A 170 5.38 -5.15 -12.24
CA LEU A 170 6.38 -4.82 -11.24
C LEU A 170 6.08 -5.58 -9.95
N THR A 171 7.05 -6.34 -9.45
CA THR A 171 6.96 -6.98 -8.13
C THR A 171 7.74 -6.16 -7.12
N MET A 172 7.11 -5.84 -5.99
CA MET A 172 7.73 -5.08 -4.91
C MET A 172 7.38 -5.66 -3.52
N GLY A 173 8.17 -6.65 -3.08
CA GLY A 173 7.96 -7.32 -1.79
C GLY A 173 9.22 -7.88 -1.14
N GLY A 174 10.36 -7.87 -1.83
CA GLY A 174 11.57 -8.58 -1.42
C GLY A 174 11.53 -10.08 -1.75
N THR A 175 12.61 -10.80 -1.47
CA THR A 175 12.65 -12.26 -1.63
C THR A 175 11.72 -12.96 -0.62
N PRO A 176 11.02 -14.05 -1.01
CA PRO A 176 10.18 -14.83 -0.10
C PRO A 176 10.96 -15.50 1.04
#